data_AF-A0A522LJG5-F1
#
_entry.id   AF-A0A522LJG5-F1
#
_cell.length_a   1.000
_cell.length_b   1.000
_cell.length_c   1.000
_cell.angle_alpha   90.00
_cell.angle_beta   90.00
_cell.angle_gamma   90.00
#
_symmetry.space_group_name_H-M   'P 1'
#
loop_
_entity.id
_entity.type
_entity.pdbx_description
1 polymer ?
#
loop_
_entity_poly.entity_id
_entity_poly.type
_entity_poly.pdbx_seq_one_letter_code
_entity_poly.pdbx_strand_id
1 'polypeptide(L)'
;MNPVAILLSAFVISFVALVVFIWSQRVGLFDRTSTGAEVIFAPGEIGRIEEPAGTDSTQRALQGAVDAAGTGTTAHGDPREIAERAQADASSGPLIFFFYCCALVWLLVASAAGLTASIKLHDPDWLTSQQWLTFGIIRTLHLNAVAYGWAPMAGLGTVLFVIPRVLKTPLMGIRFAFLGAFLWNAGLIAGLGAIAAGFNAGLMWLEMPWQVCILMAVGGALIGLPLVLTLVNRRVQHLYVSVWYMGAALFWFPVLFITAKIPGLYTGVQAGTMNWWFGHNVLGLFYTPLALASIYYFLPKIIGRPIRSYNLSLLGFWALAFFYGQVGGHHLIGGPVPEWMVTLSIVQSMMMIIPVAAFSVNMFQTLEGQLSTFRYSPTLRFVGVGGLMYAASSLQGSLEAL
;
A
#
# COMPACT_ATOMS: atom_id res chain seq x y z
N MET A 1 7.44 20.67 30.70
CA MET A 1 6.12 20.04 30.48
C MET A 1 6.21 18.60 30.91
N ASN A 2 5.21 18.06 31.62
CA ASN A 2 5.22 16.66 32.08
C ASN A 2 5.00 15.71 30.88
N PRO A 3 5.96 14.85 30.51
CA PRO A 3 5.83 13.93 29.38
C PRO A 3 4.61 13.00 29.53
N VAL A 4 4.33 12.55 30.75
CA VAL A 4 3.15 11.71 31.05
C VAL A 4 1.87 12.47 30.73
N ALA A 5 1.79 13.76 31.08
CA ALA A 5 0.61 14.56 30.78
C ALA A 5 0.44 14.76 29.26
N ILE A 6 1.51 14.99 28.50
CA ILE A 6 1.45 15.11 27.03
C ILE A 6 1.01 13.79 26.41
N LEU A 7 1.60 12.67 26.83
CA LEU A 7 1.27 11.33 26.35
C LEU A 7 -0.18 10.96 26.64
N LEU A 8 -0.63 11.18 27.86
CA LEU A 8 -1.99 10.90 28.27
C LEU A 8 -2.96 11.80 27.51
N SER A 9 -2.60 13.05 27.26
CA SER A 9 -3.40 13.97 26.44
C SER A 9 -3.48 13.52 24.99
N ALA A 10 -2.37 13.17 24.36
CA ALA A 10 -2.35 12.67 22.98
C ALA A 10 -3.12 11.35 22.85
N PHE A 11 -2.95 10.43 23.81
CA PHE A 11 -3.71 9.19 23.88
C PHE A 11 -5.22 9.46 24.05
N VAL A 12 -5.61 10.29 25.02
CA VAL A 12 -7.01 10.62 25.27
C VAL A 12 -7.61 11.33 24.06
N ILE A 13 -6.90 12.27 23.43
CA ILE A 13 -7.40 12.96 22.23
C ILE A 13 -7.58 11.97 21.08
N SER A 14 -6.58 11.15 20.75
CA SER A 14 -6.68 10.17 19.66
C SER A 14 -7.75 9.11 19.94
N PHE A 15 -7.84 8.63 21.19
CA PHE A 15 -8.84 7.65 21.61
C PHE A 15 -10.25 8.24 21.58
N VAL A 16 -10.45 9.44 22.16
CA VAL A 16 -11.74 10.13 22.14
C VAL A 16 -12.14 10.50 20.71
N ALA A 17 -11.22 10.99 19.89
CA ALA A 17 -11.48 11.27 18.48
C ALA A 17 -11.92 10.01 17.73
N LEU A 18 -11.25 8.88 17.97
CA LEU A 18 -11.64 7.59 17.39
C LEU A 18 -13.00 7.12 17.93
N VAL A 19 -13.27 7.24 19.23
CA VAL A 19 -14.55 6.84 19.84
C VAL A 19 -15.69 7.72 19.35
N VAL A 20 -15.49 9.03 19.24
CA VAL A 20 -16.47 9.97 18.68
C VAL A 20 -16.69 9.68 17.20
N PHE A 21 -15.62 9.38 16.46
CA PHE A 21 -15.73 8.93 15.08
C PHE A 21 -16.54 7.63 14.98
N ILE A 22 -16.20 6.59 15.74
CA ILE A 22 -16.94 5.32 15.79
C ILE A 22 -18.40 5.55 16.18
N TRP A 23 -18.67 6.40 17.17
CA TRP A 23 -20.03 6.79 17.56
C TRP A 23 -20.75 7.44 16.39
N SER A 24 -20.12 8.40 15.69
CA SER A 24 -20.72 9.05 14.53
C SER A 24 -21.07 8.06 13.42
N GLN A 25 -20.31 6.97 13.31
CA GLN A 25 -20.53 5.87 12.35
C GLN A 25 -21.41 4.73 12.92
N ARG A 26 -21.83 4.80 14.19
CA ARG A 26 -22.58 3.74 14.90
C ARG A 26 -23.88 3.39 14.19
N VAL A 27 -24.56 4.38 13.61
CA VAL A 27 -25.72 4.14 12.77
C VAL A 27 -25.22 3.55 11.46
N GLY A 28 -25.25 2.22 11.39
CA GLY A 28 -24.89 1.47 10.19
C GLY A 28 -23.46 0.92 10.14
N LEU A 29 -22.70 0.89 11.25
CA LEU A 29 -21.35 0.29 11.26
C LEU A 29 -21.30 -1.14 10.68
N PHE A 30 -22.34 -1.93 10.92
CA PHE A 30 -22.55 -3.27 10.35
C PHE A 30 -23.67 -3.31 9.30
N ASP A 31 -24.08 -2.14 8.78
CA ASP A 31 -25.05 -2.08 7.70
C ASP A 31 -24.49 -2.77 6.46
N ARG A 32 -25.25 -3.75 6.00
CA ARG A 32 -24.94 -4.59 4.85
C ARG A 32 -25.34 -3.93 3.53
N THR A 33 -26.09 -2.84 3.59
CA THR A 33 -26.70 -2.15 2.42
C THR A 33 -26.11 -0.78 2.13
N SER A 34 -24.89 -0.50 2.60
CA SER A 34 -24.23 0.78 2.30
C SER A 34 -24.01 0.93 0.79
N THR A 35 -24.68 1.93 0.21
CA THR A 35 -24.53 2.36 -1.19
C THR A 35 -23.07 2.64 -1.56
N GLY A 36 -22.22 2.97 -0.58
CA GLY A 36 -20.78 3.13 -0.77
C GLY A 36 -20.06 1.86 -1.23
N ALA A 37 -20.52 0.67 -0.82
CA ALA A 37 -19.91 -0.61 -1.18
C ALA A 37 -20.14 -1.01 -2.64
N GLU A 38 -21.19 -0.46 -3.27
CA GLU A 38 -21.62 -0.81 -4.62
C GLU A 38 -21.01 0.09 -5.70
N VAL A 39 -20.34 1.19 -5.33
CA VAL A 39 -19.83 2.23 -6.24
C VAL A 39 -18.94 1.68 -7.39
N ILE A 40 -18.22 0.59 -7.14
CA ILE A 40 -17.32 -0.06 -8.10
C ILE A 40 -18.04 -0.97 -9.12
N PHE A 41 -19.34 -1.16 -8.94
CA PHE A 41 -20.21 -1.93 -9.82
C PHE A 41 -21.10 -1.00 -10.63
N ALA A 42 -21.28 -1.35 -11.89
CA ALA A 42 -22.35 -0.79 -12.71
C ALA A 42 -23.70 -1.29 -12.19
N PRO A 43 -24.79 -0.53 -12.38
CA PRO A 43 -26.13 -0.99 -12.05
C PRO A 43 -26.43 -2.35 -12.69
N GLY A 44 -26.76 -3.35 -11.88
CA GLY A 44 -27.02 -4.72 -12.34
C GLY A 44 -25.77 -5.57 -12.64
N GLU A 45 -24.57 -5.12 -12.26
CA GLU A 45 -23.33 -5.90 -12.42
C GLU A 45 -23.03 -6.82 -11.22
N ILE A 46 -23.58 -6.52 -10.04
CA ILE A 46 -23.39 -7.36 -8.85
C ILE A 46 -23.81 -8.80 -9.16
N GLY A 47 -22.91 -9.74 -8.90
CA GLY A 47 -23.00 -11.16 -9.24
C GLY A 47 -22.19 -11.57 -10.46
N ARG A 48 -21.58 -10.61 -11.18
CA ARG A 48 -20.65 -10.88 -12.28
C ARG A 48 -19.20 -10.82 -11.82
N ILE A 49 -18.44 -11.83 -12.24
CA ILE A 49 -17.02 -11.95 -11.95
C ILE A 49 -16.20 -11.03 -12.86
N GLU A 50 -15.04 -10.58 -12.38
CA GLU A 50 -14.05 -9.88 -13.18
C GLU A 50 -12.64 -10.46 -12.90
N GLU A 51 -12.26 -11.50 -13.63
CA GLU A 51 -10.99 -12.21 -13.47
C GLU A 51 -10.00 -11.85 -14.60
N PRO A 52 -8.98 -11.02 -14.33
CA PRO A 52 -8.09 -10.50 -15.36
C PRO A 52 -7.03 -11.50 -15.89
N ALA A 53 -6.68 -12.53 -15.12
CA ALA A 53 -5.59 -13.46 -15.43
C ALA A 53 -6.06 -14.90 -15.77
N GLY A 54 -7.36 -15.17 -15.67
CA GLY A 54 -7.95 -16.47 -15.97
C GLY A 54 -8.20 -16.70 -17.46
N THR A 55 -8.13 -17.95 -17.89
CA THR A 55 -8.62 -18.39 -19.22
C THR A 55 -10.15 -18.46 -19.24
N ASP A 56 -10.76 -18.48 -20.42
CA ASP A 56 -12.22 -18.60 -20.59
C ASP A 56 -12.83 -19.81 -19.84
N SER A 57 -12.09 -20.92 -19.73
CA SER A 57 -12.55 -22.09 -18.96
C SER A 57 -12.57 -21.81 -17.46
N THR A 58 -11.52 -21.19 -16.93
CA THR A 58 -11.44 -20.81 -15.51
C THR A 58 -12.43 -19.71 -15.15
N GLN A 59 -12.67 -18.74 -16.04
CA GLN A 59 -13.67 -17.69 -15.85
C GLN A 59 -15.09 -18.26 -15.78
N ARG A 60 -15.44 -19.20 -16.68
CA ARG A 60 -16.74 -19.89 -16.62
C ARG A 60 -16.91 -20.71 -15.34
N ALA A 61 -15.85 -21.41 -14.91
CA ALA A 61 -15.89 -22.17 -13.66
C ALA A 61 -16.02 -21.24 -12.43
N LEU A 62 -15.33 -20.09 -12.44
CA LEU A 62 -15.44 -19.06 -11.41
C LEU A 62 -16.85 -18.47 -11.35
N GLN A 63 -17.44 -18.11 -12.51
CA GLN A 63 -18.83 -17.63 -12.57
C GLN A 63 -19.79 -18.69 -12.03
N GLY A 64 -19.64 -19.95 -12.44
CA GLY A 64 -20.46 -21.04 -11.91
C GLY A 64 -20.36 -21.21 -10.39
N ALA A 65 -19.18 -20.98 -9.81
CA ALA A 65 -19.00 -20.98 -8.35
C ALA A 65 -19.71 -19.80 -7.66
N VAL A 66 -19.69 -18.61 -8.27
CA VAL A 66 -20.43 -17.43 -7.79
C VAL A 66 -21.95 -17.59 -7.94
N ASP A 67 -22.40 -18.23 -9.01
CA ASP A 67 -23.81 -18.57 -9.24
C ASP A 67 -24.31 -19.57 -8.19
N ALA A 68 -23.53 -20.63 -7.93
CA ALA A 68 -23.84 -21.64 -6.93
C ALA A 68 -23.88 -21.08 -5.49
N ALA A 69 -23.15 -20.00 -5.21
CA ALA A 69 -23.20 -19.30 -3.93
C ALA A 69 -24.44 -18.41 -3.74
N GLY A 70 -25.36 -18.36 -4.72
CA GLY A 70 -26.60 -17.59 -4.66
C GLY A 70 -26.42 -16.08 -4.88
N THR A 71 -25.23 -15.68 -5.32
CA THR A 71 -24.87 -14.28 -5.59
C THR A 71 -24.77 -13.96 -7.07
N GLY A 72 -24.80 -14.97 -7.94
CA GLY A 72 -24.76 -14.79 -9.38
C GLY A 72 -25.97 -14.04 -9.94
N THR A 73 -25.78 -13.34 -11.05
CA THR A 73 -26.85 -12.63 -11.76
C THR A 73 -26.81 -12.94 -13.25
N THR A 74 -27.99 -12.96 -13.89
CA THR A 74 -28.07 -12.98 -15.35
C THR A 74 -27.91 -11.60 -15.96
N ALA A 75 -28.09 -10.51 -15.20
CA ALA A 75 -27.88 -9.14 -15.66
C ALA A 75 -26.42 -8.90 -16.12
N HIS A 76 -26.21 -7.93 -17.01
CA HIS A 76 -24.89 -7.67 -17.65
C HIS A 76 -24.28 -6.33 -17.25
N GLY A 77 -24.80 -5.69 -16.20
CA GLY A 77 -24.48 -4.30 -15.88
C GLY A 77 -25.07 -3.32 -16.90
N ASP A 78 -25.15 -2.04 -16.56
CA ASP A 78 -25.45 -0.97 -17.51
C ASP A 78 -24.38 -0.94 -18.62
N PRO A 79 -24.73 -1.20 -19.90
CA PRO A 79 -23.77 -1.23 -21.00
C PRO A 79 -22.96 0.05 -21.15
N ARG A 80 -23.57 1.20 -20.81
CA ARG A 80 -22.88 2.49 -20.88
C ARG A 80 -21.75 2.56 -19.86
N GLU A 81 -22.00 2.15 -18.62
CA GLU A 81 -20.97 2.20 -17.57
C GLU A 81 -19.86 1.17 -17.81
N ILE A 82 -20.20 0.00 -18.37
CA ILE A 82 -19.20 -0.99 -18.80
C ILE A 82 -18.29 -0.40 -19.90
N ALA A 83 -18.87 0.31 -20.89
CA ALA A 83 -18.09 0.99 -21.92
C ALA A 83 -17.21 2.13 -21.35
N GLU A 84 -17.73 2.90 -20.38
CA GLU A 84 -16.95 3.94 -19.68
C GLU A 84 -15.78 3.33 -18.90
N ARG A 85 -15.94 2.15 -18.28
CA ARG A 85 -14.83 1.41 -17.65
C ARG A 85 -13.77 0.97 -18.66
N ALA A 86 -14.18 0.43 -19.80
CA ALA A 86 -13.25 0.06 -20.87
C ALA A 86 -12.47 1.29 -21.40
N GLN A 87 -13.10 2.46 -21.46
CA GLN A 87 -12.42 3.71 -21.79
C GLN A 87 -11.40 4.11 -20.71
N ALA A 88 -11.74 3.93 -19.43
CA ALA A 88 -10.82 4.17 -18.32
C ALA A 88 -9.59 3.24 -18.39
N ASP A 89 -9.78 1.98 -18.78
CA ASP A 89 -8.68 1.02 -18.99
C ASP A 89 -7.78 1.44 -20.15
N ALA A 90 -8.38 1.78 -21.29
CA ALA A 90 -7.65 2.24 -22.46
C ALA A 90 -6.84 3.52 -22.16
N SER A 91 -7.33 4.39 -21.28
CA SER A 91 -6.65 5.62 -20.89
C SER A 91 -5.39 5.41 -20.05
N SER A 92 -5.22 4.25 -19.41
CA SER A 92 -4.11 3.95 -18.50
C SER A 92 -3.23 2.78 -18.97
N GLY A 93 -3.70 1.96 -19.92
CA GLY A 93 -3.04 0.73 -20.38
C GLY A 93 -1.54 0.83 -20.68
N PRO A 94 -1.09 1.72 -21.59
CA PRO A 94 0.33 1.85 -21.93
C PRO A 94 1.21 2.23 -20.74
N LEU A 95 0.68 3.06 -19.84
CA LEU A 95 1.38 3.49 -18.63
C LEU A 95 1.52 2.32 -17.65
N ILE A 96 0.44 1.59 -17.39
CA ILE A 96 0.46 0.43 -16.49
C ILE A 96 1.43 -0.63 -16.99
N PHE A 97 1.42 -0.89 -18.30
CA PHE A 97 2.37 -1.81 -18.92
C PHE A 97 3.83 -1.40 -18.65
N PHE A 98 4.15 -0.11 -18.86
CA PHE A 98 5.49 0.42 -18.54
C PHE A 98 5.85 0.22 -17.06
N PHE A 99 4.95 0.57 -16.14
CA PHE A 99 5.17 0.38 -14.69
C PHE A 99 5.44 -1.08 -14.34
N TYR A 100 4.68 -2.03 -14.87
CA TYR A 100 4.90 -3.45 -14.59
C TYR A 100 6.16 -4.01 -15.25
N CYS A 101 6.56 -3.54 -16.44
CA CYS A 101 7.87 -3.86 -17.00
C CYS A 101 9.00 -3.40 -16.07
N CYS A 102 8.95 -2.16 -15.57
CA CYS A 102 9.91 -1.67 -14.59
C CYS A 102 9.87 -2.51 -13.30
N ALA A 103 8.67 -2.82 -12.79
CA ALA A 103 8.51 -3.62 -11.57
C ALA A 103 9.16 -5.01 -11.71
N LEU A 104 8.98 -5.69 -12.85
CA LEU A 104 9.57 -7.00 -13.13
C LEU A 104 11.11 -6.92 -13.21
N VAL A 105 11.65 -5.91 -13.89
CA VAL A 105 13.11 -5.70 -13.97
C VAL A 105 13.68 -5.49 -12.57
N TRP A 106 13.07 -4.63 -11.76
CA TRP A 106 13.53 -4.38 -10.39
C TRP A 106 13.33 -5.57 -9.47
N LEU A 107 12.28 -6.37 -9.66
CA LEU A 107 12.08 -7.61 -8.92
C LEU A 107 13.24 -8.57 -9.15
N LEU A 108 13.67 -8.74 -10.41
CA LEU A 108 14.82 -9.58 -10.74
C LEU A 108 16.13 -9.04 -10.15
N VAL A 109 16.39 -7.74 -10.28
CA VAL A 109 17.60 -7.10 -9.70
C VAL A 109 17.60 -7.24 -8.18
N ALA A 110 16.48 -6.92 -7.54
CA ALA A 110 16.32 -7.03 -6.10
C ALA A 110 16.48 -8.47 -5.62
N SER A 111 15.88 -9.44 -6.31
CA SER A 111 15.92 -10.85 -5.92
C SER A 111 17.32 -11.43 -6.11
N ALA A 112 18.03 -11.06 -7.18
CA ALA A 112 19.42 -11.44 -7.38
C ALA A 112 20.32 -10.89 -6.26
N ALA A 113 20.21 -9.60 -5.95
CA ALA A 113 20.98 -9.00 -4.86
C ALA A 113 20.63 -9.61 -3.49
N GLY A 114 19.34 -9.91 -3.25
CA GLY A 114 18.86 -10.54 -2.03
C GLY A 114 19.37 -11.97 -1.86
N LEU A 115 19.32 -12.77 -2.93
CA LEU A 115 19.88 -14.12 -2.95
C LEU A 115 21.39 -14.10 -2.73
N THR A 116 22.12 -13.19 -3.38
CA THR A 116 23.56 -13.01 -3.14
C THR A 116 23.84 -12.65 -1.68
N ALA A 117 23.10 -11.69 -1.10
CA ALA A 117 23.24 -11.34 0.31
C ALA A 117 22.95 -12.53 1.24
N SER A 118 21.91 -13.32 0.93
CA SER A 118 21.54 -14.51 1.70
C SER A 118 22.63 -15.59 1.66
N ILE A 119 23.23 -15.87 0.50
CA ILE A 119 24.34 -16.84 0.38
C ILE A 119 25.53 -16.40 1.23
N LYS A 120 25.85 -15.10 1.24
CA LYS A 120 26.96 -14.55 2.04
C LYS A 120 26.76 -14.64 3.56
N LEU A 121 25.54 -14.87 4.05
CA LEU A 121 25.33 -15.21 5.47
C LEU A 121 25.84 -16.61 5.82
N HIS A 122 25.99 -17.49 4.82
CA HIS A 122 26.55 -18.84 4.96
C HIS A 122 28.01 -18.92 4.48
N ASP A 123 28.38 -18.15 3.46
CA ASP A 123 29.73 -18.07 2.89
C ASP A 123 30.19 -16.60 2.79
N PRO A 124 30.71 -16.01 3.88
CA PRO A 124 31.00 -14.57 3.96
C PRO A 124 32.07 -14.09 2.96
N ASP A 125 33.01 -14.95 2.59
CA ASP A 125 34.17 -14.61 1.76
C ASP A 125 33.86 -14.67 0.25
N TRP A 126 32.74 -15.29 -0.14
CA TRP A 126 32.30 -15.38 -1.54
C TRP A 126 32.11 -14.00 -2.18
N LEU A 127 32.73 -13.73 -3.34
CA LEU A 127 32.60 -12.44 -4.08
C LEU A 127 33.03 -11.19 -3.30
N THR A 128 34.02 -11.28 -2.42
CA THR A 128 34.53 -10.12 -1.64
C THR A 128 35.60 -9.31 -2.37
N SER A 129 36.15 -9.81 -3.48
CA SER A 129 37.16 -9.08 -4.28
C SER A 129 36.63 -7.82 -4.96
N GLN A 130 35.31 -7.70 -5.10
CA GLN A 130 34.64 -6.53 -5.64
C GLN A 130 33.88 -5.81 -4.53
N GLN A 131 34.20 -4.53 -4.30
CA GLN A 131 33.60 -3.73 -3.23
C GLN A 131 32.06 -3.80 -3.25
N TRP A 132 31.43 -3.62 -4.41
CA TRP A 132 29.98 -3.56 -4.54
C TRP A 132 29.27 -4.90 -4.29
N LEU A 133 30.01 -6.02 -4.23
CA LEU A 133 29.51 -7.36 -3.88
C LEU A 133 29.77 -7.73 -2.42
N THR A 134 30.40 -6.86 -1.63
CA THR A 134 30.52 -7.05 -0.17
C THR A 134 29.14 -7.05 0.48
N PHE A 135 28.98 -7.78 1.59
CA PHE A 135 27.66 -8.02 2.21
C PHE A 135 26.92 -6.71 2.54
N GLY A 136 27.62 -5.74 3.13
CA GLY A 136 27.03 -4.45 3.51
C GLY A 136 26.46 -3.68 2.32
N ILE A 137 27.14 -3.71 1.17
CA ILE A 137 26.68 -3.00 -0.04
C ILE A 137 25.58 -3.78 -0.74
N ILE A 138 25.76 -5.09 -1.01
CA ILE A 138 24.78 -5.87 -1.76
C ILE A 138 23.44 -6.01 -1.02
N ARG A 139 23.46 -6.11 0.32
CA ARG A 139 22.24 -6.04 1.15
C ARG A 139 21.52 -4.71 1.00
N THR A 140 22.28 -3.61 0.96
CA THR A 140 21.72 -2.26 0.79
C THR A 140 21.13 -2.07 -0.61
N LEU A 141 21.80 -2.59 -1.64
CA LEU A 141 21.29 -2.62 -3.01
C LEU A 141 19.99 -3.42 -3.09
N HIS A 142 19.93 -4.61 -2.48
CA HIS A 142 18.70 -5.39 -2.38
C HIS A 142 17.57 -4.58 -1.74
N LEU A 143 17.80 -4.03 -0.54
CA LEU A 143 16.78 -3.28 0.18
C LEU A 143 16.24 -2.11 -0.65
N ASN A 144 17.13 -1.32 -1.27
CA ASN A 144 16.71 -0.17 -2.08
C ASN A 144 16.05 -0.58 -3.40
N ALA A 145 16.49 -1.67 -4.05
CA ALA A 145 15.85 -2.18 -5.26
C ALA A 145 14.45 -2.75 -4.99
N VAL A 146 14.23 -3.41 -3.83
CA VAL A 146 12.89 -3.81 -3.37
C VAL A 146 12.05 -2.57 -3.06
N ALA A 147 12.56 -1.72 -2.16
CA ALA A 147 11.82 -0.62 -1.56
C ALA A 147 11.50 0.47 -2.59
N TYR A 148 12.44 0.85 -3.45
CA TYR A 148 12.23 1.94 -4.38
C TYR A 148 12.05 1.48 -5.82
N GLY A 149 12.40 0.25 -6.16
CA GLY A 149 12.23 -0.31 -7.51
C GLY A 149 10.94 -1.11 -7.63
N TRP A 150 10.97 -2.36 -7.16
CA TRP A 150 9.88 -3.30 -7.39
C TRP A 150 8.57 -2.84 -6.76
N ALA A 151 8.57 -2.55 -5.45
CA ALA A 151 7.33 -2.32 -4.72
C ALA A 151 6.55 -1.08 -5.18
N PRO A 152 7.16 0.10 -5.39
CA PRO A 152 6.46 1.27 -5.90
C PRO A 152 6.03 1.11 -7.35
N MET A 153 6.85 0.48 -8.21
CA MET A 153 6.47 0.29 -9.61
C MET A 153 5.26 -0.65 -9.74
N ALA A 154 5.20 -1.71 -8.93
CA ALA A 154 4.03 -2.57 -8.86
C ALA A 154 2.83 -1.83 -8.25
N GLY A 155 2.99 -1.26 -7.05
CA GLY A 155 1.91 -0.63 -6.30
C GLY A 155 1.31 0.59 -7.00
N LEU A 156 2.13 1.52 -7.47
CA LEU A 156 1.66 2.71 -8.18
C LEU A 156 1.09 2.37 -9.55
N GLY A 157 1.64 1.38 -10.25
CA GLY A 157 1.05 0.84 -11.48
C GLY A 157 -0.37 0.32 -11.23
N THR A 158 -0.58 -0.43 -10.15
CA THR A 158 -1.91 -0.88 -9.74
C THR A 158 -2.83 0.28 -9.36
N VAL A 159 -2.34 1.31 -8.66
CA VAL A 159 -3.15 2.50 -8.35
C VAL A 159 -3.61 3.21 -9.61
N LEU A 160 -2.71 3.42 -10.57
CA LEU A 160 -3.01 4.11 -11.82
C LEU A 160 -4.00 3.32 -12.71
N PHE A 161 -4.14 2.02 -12.48
CA PHE A 161 -5.18 1.17 -13.05
C PHE A 161 -6.52 1.29 -12.31
N VAL A 162 -6.50 1.23 -10.98
CA VAL A 162 -7.73 1.19 -10.15
C VAL A 162 -8.43 2.56 -10.11
N ILE A 163 -7.67 3.65 -10.02
CA ILE A 163 -8.21 5.00 -9.82
C ILE A 163 -9.18 5.44 -10.92
N PRO A 164 -8.84 5.33 -12.22
CA PRO A 164 -9.76 5.70 -13.30
C PRO A 164 -11.09 4.94 -13.25
N ARG A 165 -11.03 3.64 -12.91
CA ARG A 165 -12.21 2.77 -12.83
C ARG A 165 -13.13 3.17 -11.67
N VAL A 166 -12.54 3.33 -10.48
CA VAL A 166 -13.30 3.62 -9.26
C VAL A 166 -13.87 5.05 -9.25
N LEU A 167 -13.20 5.98 -9.93
CA LEU A 167 -13.69 7.35 -10.11
C LEU A 167 -14.60 7.51 -11.35
N LYS A 168 -14.81 6.44 -12.12
CA LYS A 168 -15.55 6.42 -13.39
C LYS A 168 -15.10 7.56 -14.34
N THR A 169 -13.80 7.77 -14.43
CA THR A 169 -13.18 8.90 -15.16
C THR A 169 -11.90 8.43 -15.82
N PRO A 170 -11.66 8.69 -17.12
CA PRO A 170 -10.38 8.40 -17.76
C PRO A 170 -9.21 9.01 -16.99
N LEU A 171 -8.05 8.35 -17.00
CA LEU A 171 -6.85 8.83 -16.31
C LEU A 171 -6.43 10.19 -16.86
N MET A 172 -6.48 11.21 -16.02
CA MET A 172 -6.04 12.55 -16.37
C MET A 172 -4.54 12.70 -16.09
N GLY A 173 -3.80 13.38 -16.97
CA GLY A 173 -2.39 13.70 -16.72
C GLY A 173 -1.40 12.56 -16.96
N ILE A 174 -1.72 11.56 -17.80
CA ILE A 174 -0.86 10.42 -18.13
C ILE A 174 0.60 10.79 -18.47
N ARG A 175 0.83 11.93 -19.13
CA ARG A 175 2.17 12.43 -19.51
C ARG A 175 3.04 12.73 -18.28
N PHE A 176 2.44 13.26 -17.21
CA PHE A 176 3.15 13.49 -15.95
C PHE A 176 3.55 12.18 -15.30
N ALA A 177 2.68 11.16 -15.34
CA ALA A 177 3.01 9.84 -14.82
C ALA A 177 4.20 9.19 -15.55
N PHE A 178 4.23 9.27 -16.88
CA PHE A 178 5.36 8.77 -17.68
C PHE A 178 6.66 9.49 -17.35
N LEU A 179 6.64 10.83 -17.34
CA LEU A 179 7.82 11.62 -16.97
C LEU A 179 8.26 11.29 -15.55
N GLY A 180 7.32 11.22 -14.62
CA GLY A 180 7.59 10.89 -13.22
C GLY A 180 8.21 9.52 -13.05
N ALA A 181 7.69 8.51 -13.74
CA ALA A 181 8.23 7.16 -13.74
C ALA A 181 9.64 7.10 -14.34
N PHE A 182 9.90 7.85 -15.42
CA PHE A 182 11.24 7.95 -15.98
C PHE A 182 12.23 8.58 -15.00
N LEU A 183 11.89 9.72 -14.39
CA LEU A 183 12.74 10.39 -13.41
C LEU A 183 12.97 9.53 -12.16
N TRP A 184 11.93 8.84 -11.68
CA TRP A 184 12.04 7.92 -10.57
C TRP A 184 13.02 6.78 -10.87
N ASN A 185 12.88 6.13 -12.02
CA ASN A 185 13.76 5.03 -12.42
C ASN A 185 15.20 5.51 -12.66
N ALA A 186 15.38 6.68 -13.28
CA ALA A 186 16.70 7.29 -13.46
C ALA A 186 17.36 7.62 -12.12
N GLY A 187 16.59 8.18 -11.17
CA GLY A 187 17.03 8.45 -9.81
C GLY A 187 17.39 7.17 -9.06
N LEU A 188 16.59 6.11 -9.17
CA LEU A 188 16.88 4.83 -8.57
C LEU A 188 18.16 4.20 -9.13
N ILE A 189 18.35 4.20 -10.45
CA ILE A 189 19.58 3.70 -11.08
C ILE A 189 20.79 4.47 -10.57
N ALA A 190 20.71 5.81 -10.56
CA ALA A 190 21.78 6.65 -10.03
C ALA A 190 22.03 6.39 -8.53
N GLY A 191 20.98 6.15 -7.74
CA GLY A 191 21.07 5.92 -6.31
C GLY A 191 21.67 4.56 -5.97
N LEU A 192 21.27 3.50 -6.68
CA LEU A 192 21.90 2.18 -6.57
C LEU A 192 23.35 2.23 -7.06
N GLY A 193 23.64 2.97 -8.13
CA GLY A 193 25.01 3.20 -8.59
C GLY A 193 25.88 3.92 -7.54
N ALA A 194 25.32 4.92 -6.87
CA ALA A 194 25.99 5.63 -5.78
C ALA A 194 26.29 4.69 -4.60
N ILE A 195 25.31 3.88 -4.17
CA ILE A 195 25.48 2.87 -3.12
C ILE A 195 26.55 1.84 -3.51
N ALA A 196 26.53 1.36 -4.75
CA ALA A 196 27.52 0.41 -5.28
C ALA A 196 28.94 0.99 -5.26
N ALA A 197 29.08 2.29 -5.54
CA ALA A 197 30.35 3.02 -5.44
C ALA A 197 30.76 3.37 -4.01
N GLY A 198 29.93 3.06 -2.99
CA GLY A 198 30.22 3.31 -1.58
C GLY A 198 29.65 4.61 -1.01
N PHE A 199 28.88 5.38 -1.79
CA PHE A 199 28.20 6.58 -1.31
C PHE A 199 26.85 6.24 -0.70
N ASN A 200 26.75 6.32 0.64
CA ASN A 200 25.54 5.98 1.39
C ASN A 200 25.34 6.95 2.56
N ALA A 201 24.08 7.31 2.85
CA ALA A 201 23.71 8.15 3.99
C ALA A 201 23.75 7.44 5.36
N GLY A 202 23.88 6.11 5.40
CA GLY A 202 23.95 5.30 6.63
C GLY A 202 22.60 5.14 7.36
N LEU A 203 21.51 5.56 6.73
CA LEU A 203 20.15 5.53 7.29
C LEU A 203 19.35 4.42 6.60
N MET A 204 18.91 3.42 7.35
CA MET A 204 18.14 2.29 6.79
C MET A 204 16.87 2.78 6.11
N TRP A 205 16.57 2.29 4.90
CA TRP A 205 15.51 2.80 3.99
C TRP A 205 15.78 4.16 3.36
N LEU A 206 16.84 4.88 3.76
CA LEU A 206 17.19 6.22 3.29
C LEU A 206 18.64 6.26 2.80
N GLU A 207 19.18 5.15 2.30
CA GLU A 207 20.60 5.00 2.01
C GLU A 207 21.08 5.83 0.82
N MET A 208 20.23 6.01 -0.19
CA MET A 208 20.57 6.80 -1.37
C MET A 208 20.89 8.26 -0.99
N PRO A 209 21.98 8.86 -1.51
CA PRO A 209 22.32 10.26 -1.24
C PRO A 209 21.18 11.22 -1.61
N TRP A 210 20.96 12.25 -0.79
CA TRP A 210 19.83 13.17 -0.93
C TRP A 210 19.82 13.89 -2.29
N GLN A 211 21.00 14.15 -2.87
CA GLN A 211 21.17 14.78 -4.18
C GLN A 211 20.45 13.99 -5.28
N VAL A 212 20.55 12.66 -5.23
CA VAL A 212 19.86 11.76 -6.16
C VAL A 212 18.38 11.67 -5.82
N CYS A 213 18.04 11.68 -4.52
CA CYS A 213 16.66 11.62 -4.08
C CYS A 213 15.82 12.82 -4.51
N ILE A 214 16.40 13.98 -4.85
CA ILE A 214 15.65 15.10 -5.45
C ILE A 214 14.94 14.66 -6.73
N LEU A 215 15.66 13.93 -7.59
CA LEU A 215 15.11 13.43 -8.85
C LEU A 215 13.95 12.46 -8.60
N MET A 216 14.08 11.60 -7.58
CA MET A 216 13.03 10.69 -7.16
C MET A 216 11.83 11.42 -6.55
N ALA A 217 12.05 12.46 -5.74
CA ALA A 217 10.98 13.25 -5.15
C ALA A 217 10.16 13.96 -6.23
N VAL A 218 10.83 14.57 -7.21
CA VAL A 218 10.17 15.17 -8.39
C VAL A 218 9.43 14.10 -9.19
N GLY A 219 10.08 12.95 -9.44
CA GLY A 219 9.46 11.83 -10.13
C GLY A 219 8.19 11.33 -9.46
N GLY A 220 8.25 11.11 -8.14
CA GLY A 220 7.12 10.67 -7.32
C GLY A 220 5.97 11.68 -7.30
N ALA A 221 6.27 12.98 -7.19
CA ALA A 221 5.26 14.04 -7.26
C ALA A 221 4.52 14.03 -8.61
N LEU A 222 5.25 13.85 -9.71
CA LEU A 222 4.67 13.75 -11.05
C LEU A 222 3.84 12.48 -11.26
N ILE A 223 4.20 11.36 -10.62
CA ILE A 223 3.39 10.13 -10.61
C ILE A 223 2.10 10.33 -9.80
N GLY A 224 2.15 11.10 -8.70
CA GLY A 224 0.99 11.41 -7.86
C GLY A 224 0.01 12.41 -8.49
N LEU A 225 0.49 13.33 -9.33
CA LEU A 225 -0.35 14.36 -9.96
C LEU A 225 -1.58 13.81 -10.74
N PRO A 226 -1.46 12.76 -11.56
CA PRO A 226 -2.60 12.11 -12.20
C PRO A 226 -3.75 11.72 -11.27
N LEU A 227 -3.44 11.26 -10.05
CA LEU A 227 -4.46 10.95 -9.05
C LEU A 227 -5.28 12.21 -8.74
N VAL A 228 -4.60 13.32 -8.40
CA VAL A 228 -5.25 14.58 -8.03
C VAL A 228 -6.11 15.09 -9.17
N LEU A 229 -5.56 15.11 -10.39
CA LEU A 229 -6.28 15.55 -11.59
C LEU A 229 -7.52 14.67 -11.85
N THR A 230 -7.40 13.36 -11.71
CA THR A 230 -8.53 12.43 -11.93
C THR A 230 -9.57 12.56 -10.82
N LEU A 231 -9.16 12.76 -9.56
CA LEU A 231 -10.04 12.93 -8.40
C LEU A 231 -10.88 14.21 -8.46
N VAL A 232 -10.29 15.31 -8.93
CA VAL A 232 -11.00 16.58 -9.15
C VAL A 232 -12.05 16.46 -10.26
N ASN A 233 -11.79 15.61 -11.27
CA ASN A 233 -12.68 15.39 -12.41
C ASN A 233 -13.57 14.14 -12.27
N ARG A 234 -13.68 13.59 -11.05
CA ARG A 234 -14.44 12.35 -10.80
C ARG A 234 -15.91 12.48 -11.19
N ARG A 235 -16.49 11.38 -11.66
CA ARG A 235 -17.94 11.29 -11.97
C ARG A 235 -18.77 10.64 -10.86
N VAL A 236 -18.11 10.09 -9.85
CA VAL A 236 -18.76 9.47 -8.69
C VAL A 236 -19.04 10.50 -7.60
N GLN A 237 -20.21 10.39 -6.96
CA GLN A 237 -20.55 11.21 -5.80
C GLN A 237 -19.84 10.73 -4.53
N HIS A 238 -19.75 9.41 -4.36
CA HIS A 238 -19.14 8.78 -3.20
C HIS A 238 -17.76 8.22 -3.53
N LEU A 239 -16.75 8.51 -2.70
CA LEU A 239 -15.41 7.96 -2.84
C LEU A 239 -15.33 6.58 -2.19
N TYR A 240 -15.11 5.56 -3.01
CA TYR A 240 -14.89 4.19 -2.54
C TYR A 240 -13.61 4.08 -1.70
N VAL A 241 -13.59 3.17 -0.73
CA VAL A 241 -12.52 3.06 0.27
C VAL A 241 -11.12 2.88 -0.31
N SER A 242 -10.98 2.21 -1.46
CA SER A 242 -9.69 2.13 -2.17
C SER A 242 -9.11 3.51 -2.53
N VAL A 243 -9.95 4.48 -2.89
CA VAL A 243 -9.51 5.85 -3.19
C VAL A 243 -8.96 6.54 -1.94
N TRP A 244 -9.54 6.27 -0.77
CA TRP A 244 -9.08 6.85 0.50
C TRP A 244 -7.68 6.36 0.85
N TYR A 245 -7.47 5.04 0.83
CA TYR A 245 -6.17 4.43 1.12
C TYR A 245 -5.11 4.84 0.07
N MET A 246 -5.41 4.77 -1.23
CA MET A 246 -4.47 5.17 -2.29
C MET A 246 -4.15 6.67 -2.24
N GLY A 247 -5.17 7.50 -2.03
CA GLY A 247 -5.03 8.95 -1.95
C GLY A 247 -4.21 9.38 -0.74
N ALA A 248 -4.47 8.79 0.42
CA ALA A 248 -3.70 9.07 1.62
C ALA A 248 -2.23 8.64 1.47
N ALA A 249 -1.96 7.45 0.92
CA ALA A 249 -0.58 7.02 0.69
C ALA A 249 0.21 7.94 -0.23
N LEU A 250 -0.41 8.39 -1.33
CA LEU A 250 0.22 9.34 -2.26
C LEU A 250 0.45 10.72 -1.64
N PHE A 251 -0.29 11.10 -0.60
CA PHE A 251 -0.10 12.35 0.13
C PHE A 251 0.90 12.22 1.28
N TRP A 252 0.87 11.12 2.02
CA TRP A 252 1.77 10.86 3.14
C TRP A 252 3.20 10.63 2.67
N PHE A 253 3.42 9.86 1.60
CA PHE A 253 4.78 9.53 1.14
C PHE A 253 5.65 10.77 0.87
N PRO A 254 5.22 11.80 0.11
CA PRO A 254 6.00 13.02 -0.05
C PRO A 254 6.37 13.70 1.26
N VAL A 255 5.42 13.79 2.20
CA VAL A 255 5.68 14.38 3.53
C VAL A 255 6.74 13.58 4.28
N LEU A 256 6.61 12.25 4.30
CA LEU A 256 7.58 11.35 4.94
C LEU A 256 8.96 11.51 4.29
N PHE A 257 9.03 11.38 2.98
CA PHE A 257 10.28 11.33 2.23
C PHE A 257 11.03 12.66 2.27
N ILE A 258 10.34 13.79 2.06
CA ILE A 258 10.96 15.12 2.11
C ILE A 258 11.46 15.40 3.51
N THR A 259 10.62 15.20 4.53
CA THR A 259 10.99 15.46 5.93
C THR A 259 12.23 14.66 6.33
N ALA A 260 12.27 13.38 5.98
CA ALA A 260 13.38 12.50 6.33
C ALA A 260 14.69 12.80 5.57
N LYS A 261 14.61 13.42 4.39
CA LYS A 261 15.76 13.67 3.50
C LYS A 261 16.38 15.06 3.61
N ILE A 262 15.90 15.92 4.52
CA ILE A 262 16.49 17.26 4.71
C ILE A 262 17.92 17.10 5.26
N PRO A 263 18.96 17.51 4.51
CA PRO A 263 20.34 17.31 4.93
C PRO A 263 20.68 18.15 6.16
N GLY A 264 21.30 17.52 7.16
CA GLY A 264 21.78 18.19 8.37
C GLY A 264 20.70 18.57 9.41
N LEU A 265 19.42 18.27 9.16
CA LEU A 265 18.33 18.63 10.08
C LEU A 265 18.33 17.79 11.37
N TYR A 266 18.71 16.52 11.28
CA TYR A 266 18.67 15.58 12.39
C TYR A 266 20.06 15.06 12.72
N THR A 267 20.41 15.01 14.01
CA THR A 267 21.69 14.45 14.49
C THR A 267 21.49 13.58 15.72
N GLY A 268 22.42 12.66 15.98
CA GLY A 268 22.41 11.78 17.15
C GLY A 268 21.08 11.03 17.32
N VAL A 269 20.50 11.12 18.52
CA VAL A 269 19.22 10.48 18.87
C VAL A 269 18.09 10.91 17.93
N GLN A 270 18.05 12.19 17.54
CA GLN A 270 17.01 12.70 16.63
C GLN A 270 17.09 12.05 15.24
N ALA A 271 18.31 11.78 14.75
CA ALA A 271 18.50 11.09 13.47
C ALA A 271 18.01 9.63 13.55
N GLY A 272 18.28 8.93 14.65
CA GLY A 272 17.75 7.58 14.89
C GLY A 272 16.23 7.55 14.98
N THR A 273 15.63 8.49 15.71
CA THR A 273 14.17 8.67 15.81
C THR A 273 13.54 8.97 14.46
N MET A 274 14.08 9.93 13.70
CA MET A 274 13.60 10.27 12.37
C MET A 274 13.70 9.07 11.43
N ASN A 275 14.83 8.34 11.46
CA ASN A 275 15.05 7.21 10.58
C ASN A 275 13.97 6.15 10.75
N TRP A 276 13.63 5.79 11.99
CA TRP A 276 12.59 4.79 12.24
C TRP A 276 11.18 5.33 12.18
N TRP A 277 10.97 6.62 12.43
CA TRP A 277 9.74 7.29 12.06
C TRP A 277 9.48 7.14 10.55
N PHE A 278 10.45 7.46 9.70
CA PHE A 278 10.33 7.27 8.26
C PHE A 278 10.21 5.79 7.87
N GLY A 279 11.15 4.96 8.31
CA GLY A 279 11.28 3.56 7.91
C GLY A 279 10.04 2.75 8.26
N HIS A 280 9.42 3.03 9.41
CA HIS A 280 8.17 2.38 9.76
C HIS A 280 6.98 3.00 9.01
N ASN A 281 6.87 4.33 8.95
CA ASN A 281 5.73 4.96 8.26
C ASN A 281 5.72 4.73 6.75
N VAL A 282 6.85 4.55 6.08
CA VAL A 282 6.84 4.20 4.65
C VAL A 282 6.21 2.82 4.42
N LEU A 283 6.35 1.90 5.36
CA LEU A 283 5.68 0.60 5.30
C LEU A 283 4.17 0.75 5.50
N GLY A 284 3.74 1.40 6.58
CA GLY A 284 2.31 1.44 6.94
C GLY A 284 1.47 2.56 6.39
N LEU A 285 2.08 3.66 5.97
CA LEU A 285 1.39 4.81 5.38
C LEU A 285 1.66 4.93 3.88
N PHE A 286 2.55 4.14 3.29
CA PHE A 286 2.69 4.07 1.83
C PHE A 286 2.38 2.68 1.29
N TYR A 287 3.16 1.64 1.62
CA TYR A 287 2.92 0.31 1.03
C TYR A 287 1.63 -0.36 1.51
N THR A 288 1.34 -0.32 2.81
CA THR A 288 0.13 -0.93 3.37
C THR A 288 -1.15 -0.35 2.74
N PRO A 289 -1.37 0.98 2.67
CA PRO A 289 -2.57 1.51 2.04
C PRO A 289 -2.69 1.14 0.56
N LEU A 290 -1.59 1.14 -0.20
CA LEU A 290 -1.61 0.75 -1.61
C LEU A 290 -2.03 -0.73 -1.77
N ALA A 291 -1.50 -1.61 -0.92
CA ALA A 291 -1.85 -3.02 -0.90
C ALA A 291 -3.31 -3.25 -0.46
N LEU A 292 -3.74 -2.64 0.65
CA LEU A 292 -5.11 -2.76 1.15
C LEU A 292 -6.13 -2.23 0.15
N ALA A 293 -5.86 -1.09 -0.47
CA ALA A 293 -6.73 -0.53 -1.50
C ALA A 293 -6.87 -1.46 -2.71
N SER A 294 -5.78 -2.12 -3.10
CA SER A 294 -5.79 -3.12 -4.17
C SER A 294 -6.68 -4.31 -3.78
N ILE A 295 -6.56 -4.82 -2.56
CA ILE A 295 -7.43 -5.91 -2.07
C ILE A 295 -8.88 -5.46 -2.02
N TYR A 296 -9.16 -4.28 -1.46
CA TYR A 296 -10.51 -3.71 -1.39
C TYR A 296 -11.15 -3.47 -2.76
N TYR A 297 -10.36 -3.37 -3.83
CA TYR A 297 -10.87 -3.29 -5.19
C TYR A 297 -11.02 -4.68 -5.83
N PHE A 298 -9.92 -5.44 -5.91
CA PHE A 298 -9.89 -6.70 -6.65
C PHE A 298 -10.74 -7.79 -6.01
N LEU A 299 -10.71 -7.95 -4.69
CA LEU A 299 -11.48 -8.99 -4.01
C LEU A 299 -12.98 -8.94 -4.37
N PRO A 300 -13.70 -7.82 -4.13
CA PRO A 300 -15.12 -7.74 -4.45
C PRO A 300 -15.39 -7.79 -5.95
N LYS A 301 -14.53 -7.19 -6.80
CA LYS A 301 -14.71 -7.25 -8.27
C LYS A 301 -14.57 -8.65 -8.83
N ILE A 302 -13.59 -9.44 -8.37
CA ILE A 302 -13.35 -10.79 -8.88
C ILE A 302 -14.52 -11.71 -8.55
N ILE A 303 -15.08 -11.61 -7.34
CA ILE A 303 -16.17 -12.49 -6.88
C ILE A 303 -17.56 -11.90 -7.17
N GLY A 304 -17.64 -10.72 -7.77
CA GLY A 304 -18.89 -10.05 -8.11
C GLY A 304 -19.73 -9.64 -6.91
N ARG A 305 -19.14 -9.39 -5.73
CA ARG A 305 -19.88 -9.13 -4.49
C ARG A 305 -19.40 -7.83 -3.82
N PRO A 306 -20.29 -6.91 -3.43
CA PRO A 306 -19.91 -5.76 -2.61
C PRO A 306 -19.24 -6.16 -1.30
N ILE A 307 -18.34 -5.30 -0.81
CA ILE A 307 -17.78 -5.44 0.54
C ILE A 307 -18.93 -5.45 1.55
N ARG A 308 -18.92 -6.41 2.48
CA ARG A 308 -20.06 -6.60 3.39
C ARG A 308 -20.27 -5.46 4.39
N SER A 309 -19.20 -4.91 4.98
CA SER A 309 -19.31 -3.77 5.90
C SER A 309 -18.46 -2.61 5.41
N TYR A 310 -19.10 -1.64 4.76
CA TYR A 310 -18.38 -0.48 4.24
C TYR A 310 -17.79 0.40 5.35
N ASN A 311 -18.56 0.59 6.43
CA ASN A 311 -18.14 1.40 7.57
C ASN A 311 -16.99 0.77 8.36
N LEU A 312 -16.86 -0.56 8.37
CA LEU A 312 -15.69 -1.22 8.94
C LEU A 312 -14.41 -0.93 8.13
N SER A 313 -14.52 -0.77 6.81
CA SER A 313 -13.40 -0.29 6.00
C SER A 313 -13.00 1.15 6.35
N LEU A 314 -13.97 2.03 6.64
CA LEU A 314 -13.70 3.40 7.09
C LEU A 314 -13.05 3.42 8.48
N LEU A 315 -13.52 2.59 9.40
CA LEU A 315 -12.88 2.41 10.71
C LEU A 315 -11.43 1.95 10.55
N GLY A 316 -11.19 0.94 9.71
CA GLY A 316 -9.84 0.47 9.40
C GLY A 316 -8.94 1.57 8.84
N PHE A 317 -9.47 2.40 7.93
CA PHE A 317 -8.72 3.51 7.33
C PHE A 317 -8.31 4.55 8.38
N TRP A 318 -9.27 5.03 9.17
CA TRP A 318 -8.99 6.09 10.14
C TRP A 318 -8.15 5.58 11.30
N ALA A 319 -8.40 4.37 11.80
CA ALA A 319 -7.56 3.79 12.84
C ALA A 319 -6.10 3.59 12.36
N LEU A 320 -5.90 3.19 11.09
CA LEU A 320 -4.57 3.17 10.48
C LEU A 320 -3.94 4.58 10.47
N ALA A 321 -4.67 5.58 9.98
CA ALA A 321 -4.19 6.96 9.90
C ALA A 321 -3.80 7.56 11.26
N PHE A 322 -4.58 7.27 12.31
CA PHE A 322 -4.34 7.79 13.65
C PHE A 322 -3.21 7.09 14.38
N PHE A 323 -3.11 5.75 14.27
CA PHE A 323 -2.16 4.99 15.07
C PHE A 323 -0.80 4.85 14.40
N TYR A 324 -0.71 4.60 13.10
CA TYR A 324 0.57 4.21 12.48
C TYR A 324 1.65 5.31 12.55
N GLY A 325 1.21 6.57 12.54
CA GLY A 325 2.07 7.76 12.46
C GLY A 325 3.21 7.81 13.48
N GLN A 326 3.00 7.28 14.69
CA GLN A 326 3.95 7.41 15.81
C GLN A 326 4.47 6.06 16.32
N VAL A 327 4.30 4.99 15.53
CA VAL A 327 4.71 3.62 15.90
C VAL A 327 6.22 3.37 15.74
N GLY A 328 6.93 4.21 14.96
CA GLY A 328 8.34 3.99 14.64
C GLY A 328 9.30 3.85 15.83
N GLY A 329 8.95 4.37 17.01
CA GLY A 329 9.80 4.26 18.20
C GLY A 329 9.93 2.84 18.76
N HIS A 330 9.10 1.87 18.35
CA HIS A 330 9.29 0.47 18.75
C HIS A 330 10.62 -0.13 18.25
N HIS A 331 11.24 0.46 17.21
CA HIS A 331 12.55 0.01 16.72
C HIS A 331 13.71 0.49 17.60
N LEU A 332 13.40 1.36 18.57
CA LEU A 332 14.36 2.02 19.43
C LEU A 332 14.20 1.59 20.89
N ILE A 333 13.46 0.51 21.15
CA ILE A 333 13.35 -0.12 22.47
C ILE A 333 14.76 -0.52 22.93
N GLY A 334 15.12 -0.13 24.15
CA GLY A 334 16.48 -0.32 24.69
C GLY A 334 17.55 0.62 24.13
N GLY A 335 17.19 1.50 23.19
CA GLY A 335 18.10 2.52 22.64
C GLY A 335 18.14 3.81 23.47
N PRO A 336 19.01 4.77 23.11
CA PRO A 336 19.21 6.02 23.85
C PRO A 336 18.13 7.07 23.50
N VAL A 337 16.87 6.67 23.45
CA VAL A 337 15.72 7.55 23.17
C VAL A 337 14.92 7.82 24.45
N PRO A 338 14.15 8.93 24.51
CA PRO A 338 13.29 9.18 25.66
C PRO A 338 12.27 8.05 25.85
N GLU A 339 12.19 7.51 27.06
CA GLU A 339 11.29 6.40 27.42
C GLU A 339 9.83 6.68 27.03
N TRP A 340 9.37 7.91 27.25
CA TRP A 340 8.02 8.34 26.91
C TRP A 340 7.66 8.10 25.43
N MET A 341 8.62 8.27 24.53
CA MET A 341 8.42 8.10 23.09
C MET A 341 8.30 6.61 22.74
N VAL A 342 9.10 5.77 23.39
CA VAL A 342 9.01 4.32 23.27
C VAL A 342 7.67 3.84 23.79
N THR A 343 7.28 4.20 25.01
CA THR A 343 5.98 3.81 25.60
C THR A 343 4.80 4.19 24.72
N LEU A 344 4.81 5.41 24.15
CA LEU A 344 3.79 5.84 23.19
C LEU A 344 3.75 4.95 21.95
N SER A 345 4.92 4.63 21.40
CA SER A 345 5.05 3.78 20.22
C SER A 345 4.50 2.40 20.51
N ILE A 346 4.87 1.76 21.62
CA ILE A 346 4.38 0.44 22.04
C ILE A 346 2.85 0.44 22.14
N VAL A 347 2.27 1.44 22.81
CA VAL A 347 0.81 1.54 22.94
C VAL A 347 0.15 1.65 21.56
N GLN A 348 0.69 2.46 20.66
CA GLN A 348 0.15 2.61 19.32
C GLN A 348 0.35 1.38 18.44
N SER A 349 1.47 0.67 18.57
CA SER A 349 1.71 -0.64 17.94
C SER A 349 0.63 -1.62 18.34
N MET A 350 0.27 -1.67 19.63
CA MET A 350 -0.82 -2.54 20.10
C MET A 350 -2.18 -2.10 19.56
N MET A 351 -2.43 -0.79 19.45
CA MET A 351 -3.66 -0.26 18.87
C MET A 351 -3.81 -0.56 17.37
N MET A 352 -2.72 -0.88 16.66
CA MET A 352 -2.77 -1.34 15.27
C MET A 352 -3.52 -2.66 15.07
N ILE A 353 -3.79 -3.42 16.14
CA ILE A 353 -4.68 -4.59 16.07
C ILE A 353 -6.09 -4.18 15.61
N ILE A 354 -6.56 -2.98 15.95
CA ILE A 354 -7.91 -2.50 15.58
C ILE A 354 -8.09 -2.40 14.06
N PRO A 355 -7.28 -1.64 13.31
CA PRO A 355 -7.43 -1.57 11.85
C PRO A 355 -7.17 -2.93 11.16
N VAL A 356 -6.26 -3.75 11.70
CA VAL A 356 -5.99 -5.09 11.16
C VAL A 356 -7.20 -6.01 11.33
N ALA A 357 -7.85 -5.98 12.50
CA ALA A 357 -9.06 -6.74 12.77
C ALA A 357 -10.22 -6.24 11.91
N ALA A 358 -10.37 -4.92 11.76
CA ALA A 358 -11.38 -4.32 10.91
C ALA A 358 -11.25 -4.80 9.44
N PHE A 359 -10.04 -4.75 8.89
CA PHE A 359 -9.76 -5.31 7.56
C PHE A 359 -10.07 -6.81 7.50
N SER A 360 -9.50 -7.61 8.41
CA SER A 360 -9.58 -9.08 8.37
C SER A 360 -11.02 -9.58 8.49
N VAL A 361 -11.79 -9.01 9.41
CA VAL A 361 -13.21 -9.32 9.57
C VAL A 361 -13.97 -9.00 8.30
N ASN A 362 -13.71 -7.84 7.68
CA ASN A 362 -14.41 -7.45 6.46
C ASN A 362 -14.08 -8.37 5.28
N MET A 363 -12.82 -8.76 5.12
CA MET A 363 -12.39 -9.70 4.07
C MET A 363 -13.03 -11.08 4.27
N PHE A 364 -12.99 -11.62 5.49
CA PHE A 364 -13.61 -12.89 5.82
C PHE A 364 -15.12 -12.87 5.55
N GLN A 365 -15.79 -11.81 5.99
CA GLN A 365 -17.22 -11.62 5.81
C GLN A 365 -17.62 -11.46 4.34
N THR A 366 -16.78 -10.82 3.52
CA THR A 366 -17.01 -10.66 2.08
C THR A 366 -16.86 -12.00 1.34
N LEU A 367 -15.95 -12.86 1.79
CA LEU A 367 -15.69 -14.19 1.25
C LEU A 367 -16.63 -15.29 1.78
N GLU A 368 -17.43 -15.01 2.81
CA GLU A 368 -18.33 -15.98 3.43
C GLU A 368 -19.27 -16.61 2.40
N GLY A 369 -19.26 -17.95 2.31
CA GLY A 369 -20.04 -18.72 1.33
C GLY A 369 -19.41 -18.83 -0.07
N GLN A 370 -18.29 -18.16 -0.34
CA GLN A 370 -17.64 -18.11 -1.66
C GLN A 370 -16.19 -18.58 -1.66
N LEU A 371 -15.69 -19.25 -0.60
CA LEU A 371 -14.30 -19.71 -0.54
C LEU A 371 -13.89 -20.65 -1.68
N SER A 372 -14.84 -21.35 -2.31
CA SER A 372 -14.58 -22.20 -3.49
C SER A 372 -14.04 -21.40 -4.68
N THR A 373 -14.32 -20.10 -4.78
CA THR A 373 -13.85 -19.21 -5.87
C THR A 373 -12.33 -19.16 -5.97
N PHE A 374 -11.60 -19.33 -4.85
CA PHE A 374 -10.15 -19.43 -4.82
C PHE A 374 -9.62 -20.57 -5.70
N ARG A 375 -10.39 -21.65 -5.90
CA ARG A 375 -9.98 -22.76 -6.77
C ARG A 375 -9.95 -22.37 -8.24
N TYR A 376 -10.69 -21.35 -8.65
CA TYR A 376 -10.86 -21.01 -10.06
C TYR A 376 -10.16 -19.71 -10.46
N SER A 377 -9.92 -18.81 -9.52
CA SER A 377 -9.30 -17.51 -9.77
C SER A 377 -7.82 -17.48 -9.32
N PRO A 378 -6.84 -17.37 -10.24
CA PRO A 378 -5.44 -17.17 -9.87
C PRO A 378 -5.23 -15.81 -9.18
N THR A 379 -5.89 -14.75 -9.67
CA THR A 379 -5.77 -13.41 -9.10
C THR A 379 -6.25 -13.38 -7.65
N LEU A 380 -7.39 -14.00 -7.35
CA LEU A 380 -7.96 -14.09 -6.00
C LEU A 380 -7.04 -14.85 -5.05
N ARG A 381 -6.32 -15.88 -5.51
CA ARG A 381 -5.33 -16.57 -4.67
C ARG A 381 -4.24 -15.61 -4.22
N PHE A 382 -3.66 -14.82 -5.13
CA PHE A 382 -2.62 -13.85 -4.78
C PHE A 382 -3.17 -12.74 -3.88
N VAL A 383 -4.35 -12.20 -4.20
CA VAL A 383 -5.02 -11.16 -3.40
C VAL A 383 -5.34 -11.66 -1.99
N GLY A 384 -5.92 -12.87 -1.88
CA GLY A 384 -6.29 -13.44 -0.59
C GLY A 384 -5.08 -13.88 0.25
N VAL A 385 -4.06 -14.49 -0.37
CA VAL A 385 -2.79 -14.79 0.33
C VAL A 385 -2.11 -13.49 0.79
N GLY A 386 -2.10 -12.45 -0.06
CA GLY A 386 -1.60 -11.13 0.33
C GLY A 386 -2.35 -10.55 1.53
N GLY A 387 -3.68 -10.65 1.54
CA GLY A 387 -4.51 -10.23 2.69
C GLY A 387 -4.24 -11.03 3.97
N LEU A 388 -4.05 -12.35 3.87
CA LEU A 388 -3.69 -13.20 5.00
C LEU A 388 -2.29 -12.87 5.55
N MET A 389 -1.30 -12.68 4.66
CA MET A 389 0.06 -12.29 5.04
C MET A 389 0.10 -10.90 5.67
N TYR A 390 -0.71 -9.96 5.16
CA TYR A 390 -0.89 -8.66 5.82
C TYR A 390 -1.41 -8.82 7.25
N ALA A 391 -2.48 -9.60 7.46
CA ALA A 391 -3.05 -9.80 8.79
C ALA A 391 -2.05 -10.48 9.75
N ALA A 392 -1.38 -11.54 9.28
CA ALA A 392 -0.40 -12.27 10.08
C ALA A 392 0.81 -11.40 10.46
N SER A 393 1.43 -10.74 9.48
CA SER A 393 2.60 -9.87 9.72
C SER A 393 2.27 -8.65 10.56
N SER A 394 1.07 -8.07 10.41
CA SER A 394 0.66 -6.92 11.22
C SER A 394 0.38 -7.30 12.66
N LEU A 395 -0.21 -8.49 12.90
CA LEU A 395 -0.40 -9.01 14.25
C LEU A 395 0.94 -9.35 14.89
N GLN A 396 1.83 -10.05 14.17
CA GLN A 396 3.19 -10.33 14.62
C GLN A 396 3.93 -9.04 14.97
N GLY A 397 3.93 -8.03 14.08
CA GLY A 397 4.60 -6.76 14.33
C GLY A 397 4.02 -5.98 15.51
N SER A 398 2.73 -6.12 15.80
CA SER A 398 2.12 -5.52 17.00
C SER A 398 2.63 -6.20 18.28
N LEU A 399 2.80 -7.54 18.25
CA LEU A 399 3.29 -8.32 19.40
C LEU A 399 4.80 -8.15 19.63
N GLU A 400 5.59 -8.04 18.56
CA GLU A 400 7.05 -7.82 18.62
C GLU A 400 7.43 -6.39 19.03
N ALA A 401 6.45 -5.50 19.15
CA ALA A 401 6.65 -4.14 19.64
C ALA A 401 6.65 -4.04 21.18
N LEU A 402 6.44 -5.14 21.92
CA LEU A 402 6.37 -5.16 23.39
C LEU A 402 7.73 -5.17 24.09
#